data_AF-B1Z4I7-F1
#
_entry.id   AF-B1Z4I7-F1
#
_cell.length_a   1.000
_cell.length_b   1.000
_cell.length_c   1.000
_cell.angle_alpha   90.00
_cell.angle_beta   90.00
_cell.angle_gamma   90.00
#
_symmetry.space_group_name_H-M   'P 1'
#
loop_
_entity.id
_entity.type
_entity.pdbx_description
1 polymer ?
#
loop_
_entity_poly.entity_id
_entity_poly.type
_entity_poly.pdbx_seq_one_letter_code
_entity_poly.pdbx_strand_id
1 'polypeptide(L)' 'MRNLPPPVRGKAIEIANALLRQGRTEGSAIRIAIAQAKRWGNAHAVLRGRG' A
#
# COMPACT_ATOMS: atom_id res chain seq x y z
N MET A 1 6.83 5.78 2.91
CA MET A 1 6.51 4.90 1.75
C MET A 1 7.60 4.90 0.66
N ARG A 2 8.79 5.48 0.90
CA ARG A 2 9.82 5.67 -0.14
C ARG A 2 10.49 4.38 -0.62
N ASN A 3 10.50 3.33 0.21
CA ASN A 3 11.15 2.05 -0.09
C ASN A 3 10.18 0.99 -0.66
N LEU A 4 9.00 1.39 -1.13
CA LEU A 4 8.06 0.49 -1.80
C LEU A 4 8.29 0.53 -3.31
N PRO A 5 8.19 -0.60 -4.04
CA PRO A 5 8.18 -0.57 -5.50
C PRO A 5 7.11 0.38 -6.02
N PRO A 6 7.33 1.09 -7.15
CA PRO A 6 6.38 2.06 -7.70
C PRO A 6 4.92 1.58 -7.76
N PRO A 7 4.59 0.38 -8.27
CA PRO A 7 3.22 -0.13 -8.28
C PRO A 7 2.64 -0.37 -6.89
N VAL A 8 3.43 -0.91 -5.96
CA VAL A 8 3.00 -1.15 -4.56
C VAL A 8 2.76 0.18 -3.84
N ARG A 9 3.61 1.18 -4.09
CA ARG A 9 3.46 2.52 -3.54
C ARG A 9 2.18 3.19 -4.04
N GLY A 10 1.89 3.08 -5.34
CA GLY A 10 0.64 3.58 -5.92
C GLY A 10 -0.58 2.96 -5.24
N LYS A 11 -0.57 1.62 -5.06
CA LYS A 11 -1.66 0.92 -4.38
C LYS A 11 -1.81 1.33 -2.91
N ALA A 12 -0.70 1.58 -2.21
CA ALA A 12 -0.75 2.09 -0.83
C ALA A 12 -1.38 3.48 -0.75
N ILE A 13 -1.10 4.38 -1.69
CA ILE A 13 -1.70 5.73 -1.70
C ILE A 13 -3.20 5.64 -1.95
N GLU A 14 -3.63 4.82 -2.91
CA GLU A 14 -5.04 4.59 -3.22
C GLU A 14 -5.84 4.13 -1.98
N ILE A 15 -5.31 3.13 -1.26
CA ILE A 15 -5.94 2.58 -0.06
C ILE A 15 -5.94 3.61 1.08
N ALA A 16 -4.83 4.32 1.30
CA ALA A 16 -4.75 5.34 2.34
C ALA A 16 -5.81 6.44 2.12
N ASN A 17 -5.95 6.91 0.87
CA ASN A 17 -6.95 7.90 0.51
C ASN A 17 -8.38 7.38 0.74
N ALA A 18 -8.65 6.10 0.45
CA ALA A 18 -9.94 5.49 0.75
C ALA A 18 -10.25 5.47 2.25
N LEU A 19 -9.26 5.10 3.07
CA LEU A 19 -9.40 5.05 4.53
C LEU A 19 -9.56 6.44 5.15
N LEU A 20 -8.86 7.46 4.64
CA LEU A 20 -9.03 8.85 5.05
C LEU A 20 -10.45 9.34 4.76
N ARG A 21 -11.00 9.03 3.58
CA ARG A 21 -12.40 9.35 3.24
C ARG A 21 -13.42 8.64 4.14
N GLN A 22 -13.06 7.50 4.71
CA GLN A 22 -13.88 6.78 5.69
C GLN A 22 -13.75 7.33 7.12
N GLY A 23 -13.02 8.44 7.32
CA GLY A 23 -12.82 9.06 8.63
C GLY A 23 -11.75 8.38 9.48
N ARG A 24 -10.92 7.52 8.89
CA ARG A 24 -9.83 6.86 9.61
C ARG A 24 -8.68 7.84 9.83
N THR A 25 -8.05 7.78 10.99
CA THR A 25 -6.90 8.64 11.30
C THR A 25 -5.74 8.36 10.34
N GLU A 26 -5.03 9.42 9.92
CA GLU A 26 -3.97 9.36 8.92
C GLU A 26 -2.90 8.32 9.26
N GLY A 27 -2.36 8.35 10.48
CA GLY A 27 -1.35 7.38 10.92
C GLY A 27 -1.83 5.92 10.92
N SER A 28 -3.14 5.69 11.07
CA SER A 28 -3.74 4.35 11.00
C SER A 28 -4.04 3.94 9.56
N ALA A 29 -4.52 4.89 8.73
CA ALA A 29 -4.75 4.71 7.30
C ALA A 29 -3.45 4.33 6.57
N ILE A 30 -2.36 5.06 6.82
CA ILE A 30 -1.04 4.81 6.21
C ILE A 30 -0.53 3.40 6.55
N ARG A 31 -0.62 2.98 7.82
CA ARG A 31 -0.15 1.65 8.25
C ARG A 31 -0.93 0.51 7.60
N ILE A 32 -2.26 0.61 7.59
CA ILE A 32 -3.11 -0.41 6.92
C ILE A 32 -2.83 -0.45 5.43
N ALA A 33 -2.72 0.72 4.80
CA ALA A 33 -2.53 0.81 3.37
C ALA A 33 -1.20 0.18 2.92
N ILE A 34 -0.11 0.41 3.65
CA ILE A 34 1.18 -0.24 3.36
C ILE A 34 1.06 -1.76 3.50
N ALA A 35 0.38 -2.25 4.56
CA ALA A 35 0.22 -3.68 4.78
C ALA A 35 -0.61 -4.36 3.67
N GLN A 36 -1.74 -3.75 3.28
CA GLN A 36 -2.57 -4.26 2.18
C GLN A 36 -1.84 -4.19 0.83
N ALA A 37 -1.14 -3.09 0.55
CA ALA A 37 -0.41 -2.93 -0.71
C ALA A 37 0.72 -3.95 -0.86
N LYS A 38 1.45 -4.26 0.23
CA LYS A 38 2.47 -5.32 0.23
C LYS A 38 1.87 -6.69 -0.08
N ARG A 39 0.71 -7.02 0.53
CA ARG A 39 -0.01 -8.27 0.23
C ARG A 39 -0.43 -8.34 -1.24
N TRP A 40 -1.00 -7.26 -1.76
CA TRP A 40 -1.35 -7.13 -3.17
C TRP A 40 -0.13 -7.33 -4.09
N GLY A 41 1.00 -6.68 -3.78
CA GLY A 41 2.23 -6.82 -4.55
C GLY A 41 2.85 -8.22 -4.53
N ASN A 42 2.70 -8.95 -3.42
CA ASN A 42 3.12 -10.35 -3.33
C ASN A 42 2.23 -11.26 -4.19
N ALA A 43 0.91 -11.05 -4.16
CA ALA A 43 -0.06 -11.82 -4.93
C ALA A 43 0.08 -11.59 -6.45
N HIS A 44 0.36 -10.36 -6.86
CA HIS A 44 0.52 -9.99 -8.27
C HIS A 44 1.96 -10.21 -8.81
N ALA A 45 2.82 -10.91 -8.07
CA ALA A 45 4.24 -11.13 -8.40
C ALA A 45 5.07 -9.84 -8.63
N VAL A 46 4.51 -8.66 -8.35
CA VAL A 46 5.16 -7.35 -8.42
C VAL A 46 6.39 -7.29 -7.49
N LEU A 47 6.33 -8.00 -6.36
CA LEU A 47 7.44 -8.16 -5.43
C LEU A 47 8.34 -9.38 -5.73
N ARG A 48 7.95 -10.26 -6.65
CA ARG A 48 8.68 -11.50 -6.98
C ARG A 48 9.73 -11.35 -8.09
N GLY A 49 9.80 -10.20 -8.75
CA GLY A 49 10.78 -9.89 -9.80
C GLY A 49 12.16 -9.40 -9.31
N ARG A 50 12.57 -9.75 -8.08
CA ARG A 50 13.93 -9.53 -7.56
C ARG A 50 14.45 -10.86 -7.04
N GLY A 51 14.71 -11.78 -7.96
CA GLY A 51 15.58 -12.94 -7.78
C GLY A 51 16.85 -12.69 -8.58
#